data_AF-A0A8J3ICG7-F1
#
_entry.id   AF-A0A8J3ICG7-F1
#
_cell.length_a   1.000
_cell.length_b   1.000
_cell.length_c   1.000
_cell.angle_alpha   90.00
_cell.angle_beta   90.00
_cell.angle_gamma   90.00
#
_symmetry.space_group_name_H-M   'P 1'
#
loop_
_entity.id
_entity.type
_entity.pdbx_description
1 polymer ?
#
loop_
_entity_poly.entity_id
_entity_poly.type
_entity_poly.pdbx_seq_one_letter_code
_entity_poly.pdbx_strand_id
1 'polypeptide(L)'
;MERIRQAYALADQAHKGVVRRSGEPYIEHPIEVALLLAEMRIDAEGIMAALLHDVVEDTDYTLEELREQFGAAVASIVDGVTKFDALASQPASSGSEHSSELESGTEPETPSERPPSSIVDKRRQRSETVRKMLLAMAEDPRVVVLKLADRLHNMRTLAAMSPAQQQNKARETSEIYAPLARRLGMMQVQAELEDLALLYLEPERYEWLEQEVAEEVKRRAPYAAEVCRILSEEMQRAGIHAEVHAWHKHLASINRKVDDVTHLHIGNELSQIHDLVSFRILVDTDNECYLALGHIHALWRPKDGRIKDFIATPKLNGYQSLHTTVFLP
;
A
#
# COMPACT_ATOMS: atom_id res chain seq x y z
N MET A 1 2.45 -26.86 -0.31
CA MET A 1 3.90 -26.72 -0.58
C MET A 1 4.31 -27.33 -1.91
N GLU A 2 3.99 -28.60 -2.23
CA GLU A 2 4.44 -29.21 -3.50
C GLU A 2 3.98 -28.45 -4.75
N ARG A 3 2.71 -28.02 -4.80
CA ARG A 3 2.17 -27.23 -5.92
C ARG A 3 2.85 -25.86 -6.09
N ILE A 4 3.26 -25.22 -4.99
CA ILE A 4 3.99 -23.94 -5.02
C ILE A 4 5.40 -24.16 -5.60
N ARG A 5 6.07 -25.26 -5.24
CA ARG A 5 7.36 -25.62 -5.82
C ARG A 5 7.26 -25.86 -7.33
N GLN A 6 6.18 -26.49 -7.79
CA GLN A 6 5.91 -26.68 -9.22
C GLN A 6 5.68 -25.35 -9.94
N ALA A 7 4.91 -24.43 -9.35
CA ALA A 7 4.69 -23.09 -9.89
C ALA A 7 6.02 -22.32 -10.00
N TYR A 8 6.85 -22.37 -8.96
CA TYR A 8 8.19 -21.78 -8.97
C TYR A 8 9.06 -22.37 -10.09
N ALA A 9 9.11 -23.69 -10.22
CA ALA A 9 9.93 -24.34 -11.24
C ALA A 9 9.49 -23.97 -12.67
N LEU A 10 8.18 -23.84 -12.90
CA LEU A 10 7.65 -23.36 -14.17
C LEU A 10 8.06 -21.91 -14.42
N ALA A 11 7.90 -21.02 -13.43
CA ALA A 11 8.27 -19.62 -13.55
C ALA A 11 9.78 -19.42 -13.79
N ASP A 12 10.63 -20.17 -13.09
CA ASP A 12 12.09 -20.13 -13.25
C ASP A 12 12.51 -20.63 -14.64
N GLN A 13 11.88 -21.71 -15.11
CA GLN A 13 12.12 -22.23 -16.44
C GLN A 13 11.66 -21.27 -17.54
N ALA A 14 10.47 -20.69 -17.38
CA ALA A 14 9.88 -19.74 -18.33
C ALA A 14 10.75 -18.49 -18.52
N HIS A 15 11.35 -17.99 -17.43
CA HIS A 15 12.17 -16.78 -17.46
C HIS A 15 13.68 -17.06 -17.42
N LYS A 16 14.10 -18.29 -17.76
CA LYS A 16 15.50 -18.70 -17.67
C LYS A 16 16.39 -17.88 -18.60
N GLY A 17 17.38 -17.20 -18.01
CA GLY A 17 18.32 -16.36 -18.74
C GLY A 17 17.77 -14.99 -19.12
N VAL A 18 16.53 -14.66 -18.72
CA VAL A 18 15.97 -13.32 -18.83
C VAL A 18 16.45 -12.49 -17.64
N VAL A 19 16.91 -11.28 -17.91
CA VAL A 19 17.45 -10.35 -16.91
C VAL A 19 16.58 -9.10 -16.88
N ARG A 20 16.20 -8.64 -15.68
CA ARG A 20 15.46 -7.37 -15.54
C ARG A 20 16.35 -6.20 -15.95
N ARG A 21 15.72 -5.03 -16.14
CA ARG A 21 16.44 -3.77 -16.36
C ARG A 21 17.38 -3.40 -15.20
N SER A 22 17.11 -3.89 -13.99
CA SER A 22 17.99 -3.73 -12.82
C SER A 22 19.28 -4.56 -12.90
N GLY A 23 19.36 -5.56 -13.79
CA GLY A 23 20.48 -6.50 -13.88
C GLY A 23 20.28 -7.80 -13.11
N GLU A 24 19.17 -7.95 -12.36
CA GLU A 24 18.84 -9.16 -11.60
C GLU A 24 18.13 -10.21 -12.48
N PRO A 25 18.22 -11.51 -12.13
CA PRO A 25 17.42 -12.54 -12.77
C PRO A 25 15.93 -12.21 -12.71
N TYR A 26 15.20 -12.41 -13.80
CA TYR A 26 13.77 -12.06 -13.86
C TYR A 26 12.93 -12.75 -12.78
N ILE A 27 13.28 -13.99 -12.44
CA ILE A 27 12.58 -14.81 -11.45
C ILE A 27 12.52 -14.17 -10.06
N GLU A 28 13.45 -13.27 -9.72
CA GLU A 28 13.43 -12.55 -8.43
C GLU A 28 12.13 -11.75 -8.25
N HIS A 29 11.56 -11.20 -9.33
CA HIS A 29 10.34 -10.42 -9.22
C HIS A 29 9.11 -11.27 -8.81
N PRO A 30 8.74 -12.34 -9.53
CA PRO A 30 7.65 -13.22 -9.10
C PRO A 30 7.85 -13.81 -7.69
N ILE A 31 9.10 -14.10 -7.29
CA ILE A 31 9.41 -14.57 -5.92
C ILE A 31 9.07 -13.49 -4.89
N GLU A 32 9.57 -12.27 -5.08
CA GLU A 32 9.32 -11.16 -4.14
C GLU A 32 7.83 -10.82 -4.02
N VAL A 33 7.09 -10.84 -5.13
CA VAL A 33 5.64 -10.66 -5.11
C VAL A 33 4.96 -11.80 -4.35
N ALA A 34 5.38 -13.05 -4.56
CA ALA A 34 4.86 -14.20 -3.82
C ALA A 34 5.18 -14.13 -2.31
N LEU A 35 6.36 -13.63 -1.93
CA LEU A 35 6.75 -13.41 -0.54
C LEU A 35 5.87 -12.32 0.11
N LEU A 36 5.65 -11.20 -0.57
CA LEU A 36 4.73 -10.15 -0.11
C LEU A 36 3.33 -10.69 0.14
N LEU A 37 2.80 -11.52 -0.77
CA LEU A 37 1.49 -12.15 -0.58
C LEU A 37 1.48 -13.16 0.57
N ALA A 38 2.57 -13.90 0.77
CA ALA A 38 2.72 -14.81 1.89
C ALA A 38 2.74 -14.07 3.24
N GLU A 39 3.42 -12.93 3.33
CA GLU A 39 3.40 -12.04 4.50
C GLU A 39 1.99 -11.50 4.79
N MET A 40 1.23 -11.19 3.73
CA MET A 40 -0.18 -10.81 3.82
C MET A 40 -1.12 -11.99 4.14
N ARG A 41 -0.58 -13.20 4.34
CA ARG A 41 -1.31 -14.45 4.62
C ARG A 41 -2.33 -14.81 3.54
N ILE A 42 -2.02 -14.49 2.29
CA ILE A 42 -2.79 -14.97 1.14
C ILE A 42 -2.61 -16.49 1.01
N ASP A 43 -3.65 -17.14 0.50
CA ASP A 43 -3.69 -18.58 0.33
C ASP A 43 -2.71 -19.10 -0.72
N ALA A 44 -2.52 -20.42 -0.74
CA ALA A 44 -1.58 -21.06 -1.64
C ALA A 44 -1.89 -20.79 -3.13
N GLU A 45 -3.16 -20.59 -3.48
CA GLU A 45 -3.57 -20.26 -4.85
C GLU A 45 -3.14 -18.86 -5.26
N GLY A 46 -3.31 -17.85 -4.40
CA GLY A 46 -2.79 -16.51 -4.65
C GLY A 46 -1.26 -16.46 -4.72
N ILE A 47 -0.56 -17.24 -3.88
CA ILE A 47 0.91 -17.37 -3.95
C ILE A 47 1.35 -18.02 -5.27
N MET A 48 0.67 -19.09 -5.73
CA MET A 48 0.95 -19.69 -7.03
C MET A 48 0.67 -18.71 -8.17
N ALA A 49 -0.43 -17.95 -8.10
CA ALA A 49 -0.75 -16.93 -9.08
C ALA A 49 0.34 -15.84 -9.15
N ALA A 50 0.88 -15.40 -8.01
CA ALA A 50 2.00 -14.46 -7.99
C ALA A 50 3.25 -14.97 -8.70
N LEU A 51 3.60 -16.25 -8.50
CA LEU A 51 4.74 -16.86 -9.19
C LEU A 51 4.53 -16.95 -10.71
N LEU A 52 3.27 -17.06 -11.15
CA LEU A 52 2.91 -17.38 -12.53
C LEU A 52 2.33 -16.19 -13.32
N HIS A 53 2.13 -15.03 -12.69
CA HIS A 53 1.39 -13.92 -13.32
C HIS A 53 2.08 -13.40 -14.58
N ASP A 54 3.40 -13.23 -14.55
CA ASP A 54 4.19 -12.80 -15.70
C ASP A 54 4.43 -13.94 -16.71
N VAL A 55 4.28 -15.21 -16.31
CA VAL A 55 4.53 -16.34 -17.22
C VAL A 55 3.57 -16.30 -18.42
N VAL A 56 2.30 -15.97 -18.18
CA VAL A 56 1.29 -15.87 -19.25
C VAL A 56 1.45 -14.59 -20.08
N GLU A 57 2.00 -13.53 -19.48
CA GLU A 57 2.19 -12.25 -20.18
C GLU A 57 3.46 -12.22 -21.04
N ASP A 58 4.55 -12.81 -20.56
CA ASP A 58 5.89 -12.72 -21.16
C ASP A 58 6.28 -13.94 -22.00
N THR A 59 5.51 -15.04 -21.95
CA THR A 59 5.83 -16.28 -22.68
C THR A 59 4.63 -16.80 -23.47
N ASP A 60 4.86 -17.83 -24.31
CA ASP A 60 3.81 -18.48 -25.09
C ASP A 60 2.88 -19.37 -24.24
N TYR A 61 3.07 -19.43 -22.91
CA TYR A 61 2.29 -20.26 -22.01
C TYR A 61 0.85 -19.74 -21.86
N THR A 62 -0.13 -20.59 -22.11
CA THR A 62 -1.54 -20.18 -22.21
C THR A 62 -2.31 -20.29 -20.89
N LEU A 63 -3.40 -19.52 -20.77
CA LEU A 63 -4.34 -19.65 -19.65
C LEU A 63 -5.02 -21.03 -19.58
N GLU A 64 -5.18 -21.72 -20.70
CA GLU A 64 -5.73 -23.07 -20.76
C GLU A 64 -4.75 -24.07 -20.14
N GLU A 65 -3.47 -24.03 -20.53
CA GLU A 65 -2.40 -24.85 -19.94
C GLU A 65 -2.24 -24.56 -18.44
N LEU A 66 -2.34 -23.28 -18.04
CA LEU A 66 -2.31 -22.88 -16.63
C LEU A 66 -3.47 -23.49 -15.85
N ARG A 67 -4.67 -23.49 -16.43
CA ARG A 67 -5.87 -24.05 -15.82
C ARG A 67 -5.80 -25.57 -15.69
N GLU A 68 -5.25 -26.26 -16.69
CA GLU A 68 -5.07 -27.71 -16.63
C GLU A 68 -4.05 -28.12 -15.56
N GLN A 69 -2.94 -27.40 -15.45
CA GLN A 69 -1.85 -27.78 -14.53
C GLN A 69 -2.06 -27.28 -13.10
N PHE A 70 -2.57 -26.05 -12.91
CA PHE A 70 -2.70 -25.40 -11.60
C PHE A 70 -4.15 -25.13 -11.16
N GLY A 71 -5.13 -25.49 -12.00
CA GLY A 71 -6.54 -25.41 -11.67
C GLY A 71 -7.17 -24.05 -12.00
N ALA A 72 -8.52 -24.05 -12.00
CA ALA A 72 -9.31 -22.90 -12.44
C ALA A 72 -9.12 -21.64 -11.58
N ALA A 73 -8.90 -21.78 -10.29
CA ALA A 73 -8.73 -20.63 -9.40
C ALA A 73 -7.45 -19.85 -9.71
N VAL A 74 -6.30 -20.53 -9.84
CA VAL A 74 -5.01 -19.89 -10.19
C VAL A 74 -5.10 -19.21 -11.55
N ALA A 75 -5.67 -19.90 -12.55
CA ALA A 75 -5.85 -19.34 -13.88
C ALA A 75 -6.76 -18.09 -13.88
N SER A 76 -7.84 -18.11 -13.08
CA SER A 76 -8.74 -16.97 -12.94
C SER A 76 -8.05 -15.75 -12.32
N ILE A 77 -7.18 -15.96 -11.33
CA ILE A 77 -6.44 -14.85 -10.69
C ILE A 77 -5.46 -14.25 -11.70
N VAL A 78 -4.66 -15.08 -12.38
CA VAL A 78 -3.67 -14.64 -13.37
C VAL A 78 -4.35 -13.89 -14.53
N ASP A 79 -5.42 -14.46 -15.09
CA ASP A 79 -6.24 -13.81 -16.13
C ASP A 79 -6.77 -12.44 -15.66
N GLY A 80 -7.22 -12.36 -14.41
CA GLY A 80 -7.68 -11.10 -13.80
C GLY A 80 -6.59 -10.03 -13.76
N VAL A 81 -5.33 -10.39 -13.47
CA VAL A 81 -4.20 -9.45 -13.44
C VAL A 81 -3.82 -9.03 -14.87
N THR A 82 -3.66 -9.97 -15.79
CA THR A 82 -3.27 -9.65 -17.19
C THR A 82 -4.30 -8.75 -17.88
N LYS A 83 -5.60 -9.03 -17.67
CA LYS A 83 -6.69 -8.17 -18.17
C LYS A 83 -6.62 -6.77 -17.57
N PHE A 84 -6.24 -6.67 -16.29
CA PHE A 84 -6.11 -5.37 -15.64
C PHE A 84 -5.02 -4.50 -16.30
N ASP A 85 -3.85 -5.08 -16.59
CA ASP A 85 -2.75 -4.36 -17.25
C ASP A 85 -3.07 -3.95 -18.68
N ALA A 86 -3.71 -4.84 -19.44
CA ALA A 86 -4.20 -4.54 -20.79
C ALA A 86 -5.21 -3.38 -20.78
N LEU A 87 -6.11 -3.36 -19.80
CA LEU A 87 -7.17 -2.34 -19.68
C LEU A 87 -6.69 -1.00 -19.12
N ALA A 88 -5.59 -0.97 -18.35
CA ALA A 88 -4.93 0.24 -17.87
C ALA A 88 -4.08 0.91 -18.97
N SER A 89 -3.58 0.11 -19.91
CA SER A 89 -2.70 0.57 -21.01
C SER A 89 -3.43 1.12 -22.23
N GLN A 90 -4.77 0.98 -22.31
CA GLN A 90 -5.54 1.56 -23.42
C GLN A 90 -5.76 3.07 -23.23
N PRO A 91 -5.28 3.93 -24.15
CA PRO A 91 -5.72 5.31 -24.20
C PRO A 91 -7.20 5.35 -24.59
N ALA A 92 -7.96 6.25 -23.97
CA ALA A 92 -9.37 6.47 -24.25
C ALA A 92 -9.57 7.05 -25.67
N SER A 93 -9.43 6.22 -26.70
CA SER A 93 -9.72 6.56 -28.08
C SER A 93 -10.31 5.35 -28.81
N SER A 94 -11.45 4.87 -28.33
CA SER A 94 -12.36 3.99 -29.09
C SER A 94 -13.75 4.02 -28.44
N GLY A 95 -14.38 5.18 -28.49
CA GLY A 95 -15.78 5.40 -28.14
C GLY A 95 -16.59 5.86 -29.35
N SER A 96 -16.68 5.02 -30.39
CA SER A 96 -17.71 5.07 -31.44
C SER A 96 -18.05 3.58 -31.68
N GLU A 97 -19.29 3.10 -31.79
CA GLU A 97 -20.61 3.65 -32.07
C GLU A 97 -21.65 2.75 -31.39
N HIS A 98 -22.57 3.34 -30.63
CA HIS A 98 -23.97 2.91 -30.71
C HIS A 98 -24.88 4.08 -30.34
N SER A 99 -25.27 4.80 -31.38
CA SER A 99 -26.36 5.77 -31.39
C SER A 99 -27.69 5.03 -31.56
N SER A 100 -28.63 5.27 -30.64
CA SER A 100 -30.05 5.44 -30.96
C SER A 100 -30.66 6.27 -29.83
N GLU A 101 -30.70 7.59 -30.00
CA GLU A 101 -31.91 8.33 -30.39
C GLU A 101 -32.98 8.36 -29.30
N LEU A 102 -33.09 9.52 -28.63
CA LEU A 102 -34.35 10.22 -28.42
C LEU A 102 -34.06 11.67 -27.97
N GLU A 103 -34.37 12.61 -28.85
CA GLU A 103 -34.31 14.05 -28.63
C GLU A 103 -35.44 14.54 -27.72
N SER A 104 -35.19 15.59 -26.92
CA SER A 104 -35.84 16.90 -27.05
C SER A 104 -35.66 17.74 -25.77
N GLY A 105 -35.32 19.04 -25.93
CA GLY A 105 -35.43 20.01 -24.83
C GLY A 105 -34.34 21.10 -24.80
N THR A 106 -34.56 22.14 -25.60
CA THR A 106 -34.13 23.55 -25.51
C THR A 106 -33.50 24.05 -24.20
N GLU A 107 -32.31 24.68 -24.29
CA GLU A 107 -32.06 26.13 -24.06
C GLU A 107 -30.55 26.48 -24.25
N PRO A 108 -30.20 27.71 -24.71
CA PRO A 108 -28.81 28.09 -24.97
C PRO A 108 -28.16 28.72 -23.73
N GLU A 109 -27.34 27.96 -23.00
CA GLU A 109 -26.49 28.52 -21.95
C GLU A 109 -25.18 29.11 -22.54
N THR A 110 -24.87 30.31 -22.06
CA THR A 110 -23.67 31.14 -22.26
C THR A 110 -22.34 30.39 -22.22
N PRO A 111 -21.26 30.89 -22.87
CA PRO A 111 -19.98 30.21 -22.94
C PRO A 111 -19.27 30.24 -21.58
N SER A 112 -19.60 29.25 -20.73
CA SER A 112 -18.81 28.88 -19.57
C SER A 112 -17.49 28.29 -20.07
N GLU A 113 -16.38 28.91 -19.66
CA GLU A 113 -15.01 28.45 -19.86
C GLU A 113 -14.89 26.97 -19.47
N ARG A 114 -14.85 26.09 -20.47
CA ARG A 114 -14.54 24.68 -20.25
C ARG A 114 -13.12 24.60 -19.68
N PRO A 115 -12.91 23.92 -18.53
CA PRO A 115 -11.55 23.68 -18.07
C PRO A 115 -10.81 22.86 -19.15
N PRO A 116 -9.48 23.04 -19.30
CA PRO A 116 -8.72 22.39 -20.36
C PRO A 116 -8.96 20.88 -20.34
N SER A 117 -9.23 20.30 -21.52
CA SER A 117 -9.66 18.91 -21.75
C SER A 117 -8.84 17.87 -20.97
N SER A 118 -7.55 18.14 -20.76
CA SER A 118 -6.61 17.24 -20.08
C SER A 118 -6.97 16.87 -18.63
N ILE A 119 -7.65 17.74 -17.87
CA ILE A 119 -7.99 17.47 -16.47
C ILE A 119 -9.20 16.54 -16.37
N VAL A 120 -10.19 16.74 -17.24
CA VAL A 120 -11.39 15.91 -17.30
C VAL A 120 -11.02 14.51 -17.81
N ASP A 121 -10.17 14.42 -18.82
CA ASP A 121 -9.71 13.15 -19.39
C ASP A 121 -8.91 12.33 -18.38
N LYS A 122 -8.00 12.95 -17.62
CA LYS A 122 -7.26 12.27 -16.54
C LYS A 122 -8.17 11.82 -15.41
N ARG A 123 -9.14 12.63 -14.98
CA ARG A 123 -10.12 12.23 -13.96
C ARG A 123 -11.00 11.07 -14.44
N ARG A 124 -11.38 11.07 -15.70
CA ARG A 124 -12.18 9.99 -16.32
C ARG A 124 -11.38 8.70 -16.39
N GLN A 125 -10.13 8.75 -16.86
CA GLN A 125 -9.23 7.59 -16.90
C GLN A 125 -9.00 7.00 -15.50
N ARG A 126 -8.79 7.84 -14.48
CA ARG A 126 -8.69 7.38 -13.08
C ARG A 126 -9.97 6.67 -12.61
N SER A 127 -11.14 7.24 -12.89
CA SER A 127 -12.43 6.65 -12.52
C SER A 127 -12.64 5.30 -13.21
N GLU A 128 -12.23 5.18 -14.47
CA GLU A 128 -12.30 3.94 -15.23
C GLU A 128 -11.34 2.88 -14.69
N THR A 129 -10.09 3.22 -14.38
CA THR A 129 -9.14 2.30 -13.73
C THR A 129 -9.68 1.80 -12.39
N VAL A 130 -10.18 2.71 -11.54
CA VAL A 130 -10.78 2.33 -10.24
C VAL A 130 -12.02 1.45 -10.43
N ARG A 131 -12.91 1.77 -11.38
CA ARG A 131 -14.10 0.96 -11.69
C ARG A 131 -13.71 -0.44 -12.18
N LYS A 132 -12.68 -0.55 -13.02
CA LYS A 132 -12.14 -1.82 -13.52
C LYS A 132 -11.53 -2.65 -12.38
N MET A 133 -10.78 -2.02 -11.47
CA MET A 133 -10.30 -2.69 -10.25
C MET A 133 -11.46 -3.23 -9.42
N LEU A 134 -12.51 -2.43 -9.20
CA LEU A 134 -13.68 -2.85 -8.43
C LEU A 134 -14.43 -4.03 -9.07
N LEU A 135 -14.48 -4.08 -10.42
CA LEU A 135 -15.05 -5.23 -11.14
C LEU A 135 -14.17 -6.48 -10.99
N ALA A 136 -12.85 -6.35 -11.13
CA ALA A 136 -11.92 -7.45 -10.91
C ALA A 136 -11.97 -7.97 -9.46
N MET A 137 -12.11 -7.08 -8.47
CA MET A 137 -12.32 -7.45 -7.06
C MET A 137 -13.62 -8.22 -6.83
N ALA A 138 -14.67 -7.94 -7.60
CA ALA A 138 -15.95 -8.60 -7.46
C ALA A 138 -15.91 -10.07 -7.90
N GLU A 139 -15.01 -10.40 -8.83
CA GLU A 139 -14.77 -11.78 -9.26
C GLU A 139 -13.83 -12.52 -8.30
N ASP A 140 -12.69 -11.90 -7.95
CA ASP A 140 -11.78 -12.43 -6.94
C ASP A 140 -10.95 -11.32 -6.26
N PRO A 141 -11.08 -11.10 -4.94
CA PRO A 141 -10.34 -10.05 -4.24
C PRO A 141 -8.82 -10.26 -4.29
N ARG A 142 -8.33 -11.49 -4.49
CA ARG A 142 -6.90 -11.81 -4.57
C ARG A 142 -6.21 -11.12 -5.76
N VAL A 143 -6.94 -10.84 -6.84
CA VAL A 143 -6.42 -10.15 -8.04
C VAL A 143 -5.87 -8.76 -7.68
N VAL A 144 -6.61 -8.00 -6.88
CA VAL A 144 -6.19 -6.64 -6.51
C VAL A 144 -5.06 -6.65 -5.49
N VAL A 145 -5.06 -7.60 -4.56
CA VAL A 145 -3.94 -7.75 -3.61
C VAL A 145 -2.65 -8.09 -4.37
N LEU A 146 -2.72 -9.04 -5.31
CA LEU A 146 -1.61 -9.39 -6.19
C LEU A 146 -1.13 -8.17 -6.97
N LYS A 147 -2.04 -7.37 -7.55
CA LYS A 147 -1.65 -6.16 -8.28
C LYS A 147 -0.99 -5.09 -7.41
N LEU A 148 -1.43 -4.95 -6.17
CA LEU A 148 -0.80 -4.03 -5.21
C LEU A 148 0.60 -4.53 -4.80
N ALA A 149 0.78 -5.83 -4.62
CA ALA A 149 2.09 -6.43 -4.32
C ALA A 149 3.07 -6.29 -5.50
N ASP A 150 2.61 -6.60 -6.72
CA ASP A 150 3.35 -6.36 -7.96
C ASP A 150 3.76 -4.88 -8.08
N ARG A 151 2.80 -3.95 -7.93
CA ARG A 151 3.10 -2.52 -8.00
C ARG A 151 4.11 -2.08 -6.94
N LEU A 152 4.01 -2.62 -5.72
CA LEU A 152 4.94 -2.30 -4.64
C LEU A 152 6.36 -2.74 -5.00
N HIS A 153 6.54 -3.99 -5.44
CA HIS A 153 7.85 -4.45 -5.88
C HIS A 153 8.39 -3.62 -7.05
N ASN A 154 7.54 -3.32 -8.04
CA ASN A 154 7.92 -2.48 -9.18
C ASN A 154 8.38 -1.07 -8.77
N MET A 155 7.79 -0.50 -7.71
CA MET A 155 8.23 0.78 -7.15
C MET A 155 9.56 0.66 -6.39
N ARG A 156 9.83 -0.47 -5.71
CA ARG A 156 11.13 -0.74 -5.06
C ARG A 156 12.27 -0.84 -6.06
N THR A 157 12.00 -1.39 -7.25
CA THR A 157 13.02 -1.58 -8.32
C THR A 157 12.98 -0.49 -9.40
N LEU A 158 12.31 0.64 -9.16
CA LEU A 158 12.00 1.64 -10.19
C LEU A 158 13.24 2.40 -10.69
N ALA A 159 14.33 2.43 -9.90
CA ALA A 159 15.57 3.14 -10.22
C ALA A 159 16.20 2.76 -11.56
N ALA A 160 15.95 1.54 -12.06
CA ALA A 160 16.48 1.06 -13.33
C ALA A 160 15.73 1.58 -14.58
N MET A 161 14.60 2.27 -14.42
CA MET A 161 13.80 2.81 -15.53
C MET A 161 14.24 4.22 -15.94
N SER A 162 13.77 4.71 -17.10
CA SER A 162 14.05 6.10 -17.51
C SER A 162 13.32 7.11 -16.63
N PRO A 163 13.82 8.36 -16.48
CA PRO A 163 13.19 9.37 -15.61
C PRO A 163 11.70 9.63 -15.93
N ALA A 164 11.34 9.60 -17.22
CA ALA A 164 9.94 9.76 -17.64
C ALA A 164 9.07 8.58 -17.18
N GLN A 165 9.59 7.35 -17.26
CA GLN A 165 8.87 6.15 -16.78
C GLN A 165 8.75 6.13 -15.26
N GLN A 166 9.82 6.54 -14.56
CA GLN A 166 9.82 6.70 -13.10
C GLN A 166 8.71 7.66 -12.66
N GLN A 167 8.66 8.87 -13.23
CA GLN A 167 7.63 9.85 -12.90
C GLN A 167 6.21 9.37 -13.22
N ASN A 168 6.01 8.72 -14.37
CA ASN A 168 4.69 8.22 -14.75
C ASN A 168 4.21 7.13 -13.78
N LYS A 169 5.04 6.13 -13.47
CA LYS A 169 4.70 5.05 -12.53
C LYS A 169 4.53 5.57 -11.10
N ALA A 170 5.34 6.53 -10.67
CA ALA A 170 5.20 7.15 -9.35
C ALA A 170 3.89 7.96 -9.23
N ARG A 171 3.52 8.70 -10.28
CA ARG A 171 2.24 9.43 -10.34
C ARG A 171 1.05 8.48 -10.30
N GLU A 172 1.08 7.43 -11.12
CA GLU A 172 0.05 6.38 -11.12
C GLU A 172 -0.09 5.73 -9.74
N THR A 173 1.04 5.44 -9.09
CA THR A 173 1.10 4.88 -7.74
C THR A 173 0.43 5.77 -6.70
N SER A 174 0.80 7.06 -6.66
CA SER A 174 0.23 8.02 -5.73
C SER A 174 -1.27 8.27 -5.96
N GLU A 175 -1.70 8.32 -7.23
CA GLU A 175 -3.07 8.71 -7.57
C GLU A 175 -4.07 7.54 -7.55
N ILE A 176 -3.62 6.29 -7.75
CA ILE A 176 -4.48 5.12 -7.92
C ILE A 176 -4.18 4.06 -6.85
N TYR A 177 -2.97 3.52 -6.83
CA TYR A 177 -2.66 2.33 -6.03
C TYR A 177 -2.56 2.61 -4.52
N ALA A 178 -1.92 3.69 -4.11
CA ALA A 178 -1.84 4.06 -2.68
C ALA A 178 -3.23 4.34 -2.07
N PRO A 179 -4.11 5.15 -2.70
CA PRO A 179 -5.48 5.33 -2.23
C PRO A 179 -6.29 4.04 -2.19
N LEU A 180 -6.04 3.11 -3.12
CA LEU A 180 -6.70 1.81 -3.12
C LEU A 180 -6.24 0.94 -1.96
N ALA A 181 -4.92 0.80 -1.75
CA ALA A 181 -4.36 0.10 -0.61
C ALA A 181 -4.95 0.64 0.71
N ARG A 182 -5.13 1.96 0.81
CA ARG A 182 -5.85 2.58 1.96
C ARG A 182 -7.28 2.06 2.13
N ARG A 183 -8.04 1.96 1.04
CA ARG A 183 -9.45 1.52 1.06
C ARG A 183 -9.58 0.04 1.45
N LEU A 184 -8.62 -0.78 1.04
CA LEU A 184 -8.49 -2.18 1.47
C LEU A 184 -7.84 -2.31 2.85
N GLY A 185 -7.46 -1.19 3.46
CA GLY A 185 -6.74 -1.08 4.73
C GLY A 185 -5.38 -1.78 4.75
N MET A 186 -4.74 -1.94 3.60
CA MET A 186 -3.35 -2.37 3.49
C MET A 186 -2.42 -1.20 3.84
N MET A 187 -2.44 -0.76 5.10
CA MET A 187 -1.81 0.50 5.54
C MET A 187 -0.29 0.52 5.37
N GLN A 188 0.39 -0.62 5.55
CA GLN A 188 1.85 -0.72 5.35
C GLN A 188 2.20 -0.55 3.87
N VAL A 189 1.56 -1.33 2.99
CA VAL A 189 1.71 -1.22 1.53
C VAL A 189 1.37 0.19 1.06
N GLN A 190 0.28 0.76 1.57
CA GLN A 190 -0.14 2.12 1.25
C GLN A 190 0.93 3.16 1.64
N ALA A 191 1.50 3.06 2.83
CA ALA A 191 2.52 3.99 3.28
C ALA A 191 3.79 3.88 2.44
N GLU A 192 4.25 2.65 2.17
CA GLU A 192 5.45 2.41 1.38
C GLU A 192 5.30 2.86 -0.08
N LEU A 193 4.14 2.60 -0.71
CA LEU A 193 3.84 3.11 -2.05
C LEU A 193 3.89 4.64 -2.12
N GLU A 194 3.42 5.33 -1.07
CA GLU A 194 3.50 6.79 -1.01
C GLU A 194 4.92 7.31 -0.77
N ASP A 195 5.70 6.65 0.09
CA ASP A 195 7.11 7.00 0.34
C ASP A 195 7.91 6.90 -0.97
N LEU A 196 7.76 5.78 -1.68
CA LEU A 196 8.40 5.55 -2.98
C LEU A 196 7.88 6.51 -4.05
N ALA A 197 6.59 6.81 -4.07
CA ALA A 197 6.06 7.79 -5.03
C ALA A 197 6.63 9.19 -4.78
N LEU A 198 6.75 9.61 -3.51
CA LEU A 198 7.32 10.91 -3.14
C LEU A 198 8.78 11.03 -3.59
N LEU A 199 9.58 9.97 -3.37
CA LEU A 199 10.97 9.90 -3.79
C LEU A 199 11.17 10.26 -5.27
N TYR A 200 10.30 9.76 -6.16
CA TYR A 200 10.42 10.00 -7.60
C TYR A 200 9.66 11.22 -8.12
N LEU A 201 8.63 11.69 -7.41
CA LEU A 201 7.84 12.86 -7.83
C LEU A 201 8.47 14.17 -7.35
N GLU A 202 9.00 14.20 -6.12
CA GLU A 202 9.54 15.40 -5.47
C GLU A 202 10.82 15.03 -4.69
N PRO A 203 11.95 14.72 -5.37
CA PRO A 203 13.15 14.20 -4.72
C PRO A 203 13.76 15.18 -3.71
N GLU A 204 13.80 16.48 -4.01
CA GLU A 204 14.31 17.50 -3.09
C GLU A 204 13.50 17.53 -1.78
N ARG A 205 12.18 17.37 -1.88
CA ARG A 205 11.28 17.32 -0.73
C ARG A 205 11.47 16.04 0.07
N TYR A 206 11.67 14.91 -0.61
CA TYR A 206 11.96 13.63 0.04
C TYR A 206 13.26 13.70 0.84
N GLU A 207 14.35 14.19 0.23
CA GLU A 207 15.66 14.33 0.88
C GLU A 207 15.59 15.25 2.11
N TRP A 208 14.93 16.40 1.98
CA TRP A 208 14.72 17.30 3.11
C TRP A 208 13.95 16.61 4.25
N LEU A 209 12.84 15.94 3.92
CA LEU A 209 12.01 15.27 4.92
C LEU A 209 12.76 14.13 5.62
N GLU A 210 13.55 13.37 4.87
CA GLU A 210 14.38 12.28 5.41
C GLU A 210 15.41 12.82 6.40
N GLN A 211 16.13 13.89 6.06
CA GLN A 211 17.11 14.51 6.94
C GLN A 211 16.46 15.04 8.22
N GLU A 212 15.37 15.78 8.09
CA GLU A 212 14.70 16.37 9.25
C GLU A 212 14.09 15.31 10.16
N VAL A 213 13.45 14.27 9.60
CA VAL A 213 12.91 13.16 10.38
C VAL A 213 14.04 12.39 11.07
N ALA A 214 15.17 12.15 10.40
CA ALA A 214 16.32 11.46 10.99
C ALA A 214 16.89 12.24 12.19
N GLU A 215 17.08 13.55 12.06
CA GLU A 215 17.57 14.40 13.15
C GLU A 215 16.57 14.46 14.32
N GLU A 216 15.27 14.52 14.02
CA GLU A 216 14.22 14.51 15.03
C GLU A 216 14.12 13.16 15.76
N VAL A 217 14.22 12.03 15.05
CA VAL A 217 14.26 10.68 15.62
C VAL A 217 15.50 10.52 16.51
N LYS A 218 16.67 10.95 16.04
CA LYS A 218 17.92 10.93 16.82
C LYS A 218 17.79 11.75 18.10
N ARG A 219 17.16 12.93 18.02
CA ARG A 219 16.91 13.79 19.19
C ARG A 219 15.97 13.14 20.20
N ARG A 220 14.93 12.43 19.72
CA ARG A 220 13.95 11.74 20.57
C ARG A 220 14.38 10.34 21.00
N ALA A 221 15.46 9.78 20.47
CA ALA A 221 15.88 8.40 20.75
C ALA A 221 16.15 8.10 22.24
N PRO A 222 16.85 8.96 23.01
CA PRO A 222 17.05 8.72 24.43
C PRO A 222 15.73 8.70 25.21
N TYR A 223 14.81 9.60 24.84
CA TYR A 223 13.48 9.68 25.43
C TYR A 223 12.63 8.45 25.10
N ALA A 224 12.63 8.02 23.83
CA ALA A 224 11.93 6.82 23.40
C ALA A 224 12.46 5.56 24.11
N ALA A 225 13.77 5.44 24.27
CA ALA A 225 14.39 4.34 25.01
C ALA A 225 13.95 4.32 26.48
N GLU A 226 13.89 5.47 27.13
CA GLU A 226 13.43 5.58 28.52
C GLU A 226 11.95 5.20 28.67
N VAL A 227 11.08 5.66 27.77
CA VAL A 227 9.66 5.27 27.77
C VAL A 227 9.49 3.77 27.52
N CYS A 228 10.25 3.17 26.59
CA CYS A 228 10.25 1.73 26.37
C CYS A 228 10.72 0.94 27.61
N ARG A 229 11.70 1.46 28.34
CA ARG A 229 12.18 0.85 29.60
C ARG A 229 11.08 0.86 30.66
N ILE A 230 10.45 2.02 30.90
CA ILE A 230 9.35 2.17 31.87
C ILE A 230 8.19 1.25 31.52
N LEU A 231 7.77 1.23 30.25
CA LEU A 231 6.69 0.36 29.77
C LEU A 231 7.04 -1.12 29.99
N SER A 232 8.23 -1.55 29.59
CA SER A 232 8.67 -2.94 29.75
C SER A 232 8.69 -3.37 31.22
N GLU A 233 9.19 -2.52 32.12
CA GLU A 233 9.21 -2.79 33.57
C GLU A 233 7.80 -2.89 34.15
N GLU A 234 6.87 -2.02 33.71
CA GLU A 234 5.49 -2.05 34.17
C GLU A 234 4.75 -3.29 33.67
N MET A 235 4.92 -3.67 32.40
CA MET A 235 4.32 -4.90 31.87
C MET A 235 4.83 -6.14 32.61
N GLN A 236 6.13 -6.20 32.93
CA GLN A 236 6.71 -7.28 33.73
C GLN A 236 6.13 -7.32 35.15
N ARG A 237 5.97 -6.17 35.81
CA ARG A 237 5.33 -6.09 37.15
C ARG A 237 3.88 -6.53 37.13
N ALA A 238 3.17 -6.23 36.05
CA ALA A 238 1.80 -6.66 35.81
C ALA A 238 1.69 -8.18 35.48
N GLY A 239 2.82 -8.86 35.25
CA GLY A 239 2.84 -10.26 34.83
C GLY A 239 2.38 -10.47 33.40
N ILE A 240 2.42 -9.43 32.55
CA ILE A 240 2.03 -9.47 31.14
C ILE A 240 3.28 -9.77 30.31
N HIS A 241 3.23 -10.82 29.50
CA HIS A 241 4.28 -11.09 28.51
C HIS A 241 4.09 -10.14 27.32
N ALA A 242 4.94 -9.12 27.23
CA ALA A 242 4.81 -8.08 26.21
C ALA A 242 6.14 -7.68 25.59
N GLU A 243 6.15 -7.46 24.28
CA GLU A 243 7.26 -6.87 23.54
C GLU A 243 6.97 -5.38 23.26
N VAL A 244 7.83 -4.50 23.77
CA VAL A 244 7.67 -3.04 23.65
C VAL A 244 8.67 -2.48 22.65
N HIS A 245 8.18 -1.78 21.63
CA HIS A 245 8.99 -1.17 20.59
C HIS A 245 8.60 0.29 20.35
N ALA A 246 9.61 1.15 20.16
CA ALA A 246 9.39 2.46 19.56
C ALA A 246 9.38 2.32 18.04
N TRP A 247 8.37 2.90 17.41
CA TRP A 247 8.17 2.89 15.96
C TRP A 247 8.04 4.34 15.48
N HIS A 248 8.78 4.71 14.44
CA HIS A 248 8.60 6.00 13.76
C HIS A 248 7.67 5.84 12.56
N LYS A 249 6.84 6.85 12.28
CA LYS A 249 5.93 6.81 11.14
C LYS A 249 6.70 6.81 9.81
N HIS A 250 6.09 6.24 8.77
CA HIS A 250 6.56 6.33 7.39
C HIS A 250 6.63 7.79 6.91
N LEU A 251 7.57 8.09 6.01
CA LEU A 251 7.87 9.46 5.58
C LEU A 251 6.65 10.13 4.97
N ALA A 252 5.90 9.49 4.10
CA ALA A 252 4.70 10.03 3.46
C ALA A 252 3.57 10.30 4.44
N SER A 253 3.46 9.52 5.51
CA SER A 253 2.51 9.81 6.59
C SER A 253 2.94 11.05 7.39
N ILE A 254 4.24 11.28 7.53
CA ILE A 254 4.77 12.52 8.09
C ILE A 254 4.59 13.66 7.09
N ASN A 255 4.84 13.45 5.80
CA ASN A 255 4.69 14.43 4.74
C ASN A 255 3.26 15.00 4.67
N ARG A 256 2.25 14.12 4.71
CA ARG A 256 0.84 14.56 4.78
C ARG A 256 0.55 15.39 6.01
N LYS A 257 1.09 14.98 7.17
CA LYS A 257 0.94 15.74 8.41
C LYS A 257 1.67 17.07 8.36
N VAL A 258 2.84 17.11 7.71
CA VAL A 258 3.56 18.35 7.44
C VAL A 258 2.67 19.21 6.56
N ASP A 259 2.12 18.75 5.44
CA ASP A 259 1.20 19.55 4.62
C ASP A 259 -0.02 20.06 5.40
N ASP A 260 -0.65 19.19 6.20
CA ASP A 260 -1.79 19.54 7.04
C ASP A 260 -1.45 20.63 8.09
N VAL A 261 -0.20 20.66 8.56
CA VAL A 261 0.31 21.63 9.55
C VAL A 261 0.87 22.90 8.88
N THR A 262 1.55 22.75 7.73
CA THR A 262 2.27 23.80 6.98
C THR A 262 1.32 24.72 6.21
N HIS A 263 0.06 24.32 5.99
CA HIS A 263 -0.98 25.27 5.57
C HIS A 263 -1.19 26.44 6.54
N LEU A 264 -0.61 26.39 7.75
CA LEU A 264 -0.68 27.48 8.71
C LEU A 264 0.60 28.33 8.81
N HIS A 265 1.84 27.82 8.84
CA HIS A 265 3.04 28.70 8.89
C HIS A 265 4.31 28.07 8.28
N ILE A 266 5.12 28.91 7.61
CA ILE A 266 6.43 28.58 7.06
C ILE A 266 7.47 28.67 8.19
N GLY A 267 7.94 27.53 8.71
CA GLY A 267 9.16 27.44 9.54
C GLY A 267 9.16 26.37 10.65
N ASN A 268 10.03 25.35 10.54
CA ASN A 268 10.47 24.42 11.60
C ASN A 268 9.40 23.81 12.56
N GLU A 269 8.34 23.21 12.01
CA GLU A 269 7.21 22.65 12.79
C GLU A 269 7.23 21.12 13.00
N LEU A 270 8.27 20.39 12.57
CA LEU A 270 8.36 18.94 12.84
C LEU A 270 8.44 18.60 14.34
N SER A 271 9.00 19.52 15.14
CA SER A 271 9.03 19.41 16.61
C SER A 271 7.62 19.35 17.23
N GLN A 272 6.62 19.97 16.60
CA GLN A 272 5.23 19.98 17.07
C GLN A 272 4.46 18.72 16.70
N ILE A 273 5.00 17.85 15.85
CA ILE A 273 4.38 16.56 15.53
C ILE A 273 4.57 15.63 16.73
N HIS A 274 3.58 15.64 17.62
CA HIS A 274 3.56 14.81 18.83
C HIS A 274 3.60 13.31 18.50
N ASP A 275 3.02 12.88 17.37
CA ASP A 275 2.95 11.45 17.00
C ASP A 275 4.10 10.97 16.11
N LEU A 276 5.25 11.65 16.07
CA LEU A 276 6.37 11.21 15.24
C LEU A 276 6.89 9.84 15.69
N VAL A 277 7.06 9.69 17.00
CA VAL A 277 7.40 8.44 17.66
C VAL A 277 6.12 7.88 18.27
N SER A 278 5.81 6.62 17.95
CA SER A 278 4.69 5.88 18.51
C SER A 278 5.24 4.62 19.19
N PHE A 279 4.64 4.23 20.31
CA PHE A 279 5.05 3.01 21.01
C PHE A 279 4.08 1.88 20.66
N ARG A 280 4.62 0.71 20.35
CA ARG A 280 3.87 -0.50 20.07
C ARG A 280 4.17 -1.50 21.18
N ILE A 281 3.11 -2.10 21.71
CA ILE A 281 3.17 -3.16 22.70
C ILE A 281 2.47 -4.36 22.06
N LEU A 282 3.21 -5.45 21.88
CA LEU A 282 2.69 -6.71 21.37
C LEU A 282 2.46 -7.65 22.55
N VAL A 283 1.28 -8.27 22.59
CA VAL A 283 0.84 -9.20 23.63
C VAL A 283 0.17 -10.41 22.97
N ASP A 284 0.01 -11.49 23.72
CA ASP A 284 -0.47 -12.76 23.18
C ASP A 284 -2.00 -12.80 23.05
N THR A 285 -2.74 -12.03 23.87
CA THR A 285 -4.21 -12.08 23.92
C THR A 285 -4.90 -10.71 23.93
N ASP A 286 -6.17 -10.69 23.48
CA ASP A 286 -7.02 -9.48 23.55
C ASP A 286 -7.21 -8.99 24.99
N ASN A 287 -7.32 -9.91 25.97
CA ASN A 287 -7.45 -9.56 27.38
C ASN A 287 -6.21 -8.81 27.90
N GLU A 288 -5.02 -9.27 27.52
CA GLU A 288 -3.77 -8.59 27.87
C GLU A 288 -3.66 -7.20 27.22
N CYS A 289 -4.27 -6.98 26.05
CA CYS A 289 -4.33 -5.65 25.45
C CYS A 289 -5.05 -4.66 26.38
N TYR A 290 -6.20 -5.06 26.93
CA TYR A 290 -6.99 -4.22 27.83
C TYR A 290 -6.30 -4.03 29.20
N LEU A 291 -5.64 -5.07 29.72
CA LEU A 291 -4.83 -4.95 30.94
C LEU A 291 -3.66 -3.98 30.74
N ALA A 292 -2.90 -4.14 29.65
CA ALA A 292 -1.81 -3.24 29.31
C ALA A 292 -2.29 -1.78 29.18
N LEU A 293 -3.43 -1.56 28.53
CA LEU A 293 -4.05 -0.22 28.43
C LEU A 293 -4.31 0.39 29.81
N GLY A 294 -4.86 -0.39 30.75
CA GLY A 294 -5.11 0.04 32.12
C GLY A 294 -3.84 0.44 32.87
N HIS A 295 -2.78 -0.38 32.78
CA HIS A 295 -1.48 -0.06 33.36
C HIS A 295 -0.85 1.21 32.77
N ILE A 296 -0.95 1.39 31.45
CA ILE A 296 -0.47 2.61 30.77
C ILE A 296 -1.21 3.84 31.27
N HIS A 297 -2.53 3.77 31.45
CA HIS A 297 -3.34 4.89 31.95
C HIS A 297 -3.13 5.17 33.45
N ALA A 298 -2.67 4.17 34.21
CA ALA A 298 -2.24 4.35 35.59
C ALA A 298 -0.89 5.06 35.69
N LEU A 299 0.03 4.80 34.75
CA LEU A 299 1.31 5.50 34.66
C LEU A 299 1.14 6.95 34.16
N TRP A 300 0.35 7.12 33.10
CA TRP A 300 0.24 8.39 32.38
C TRP A 300 -1.20 8.75 32.07
N ARG A 301 -1.53 10.02 32.31
CA ARG A 301 -2.88 10.53 32.06
C ARG A 301 -3.23 10.41 30.57
N PRO A 302 -4.34 9.73 30.21
CA PRO A 302 -4.81 9.69 28.83
C PRO A 302 -5.36 11.05 28.40
N LYS A 303 -5.20 11.35 27.10
CA LYS A 303 -5.81 12.52 26.47
C LYS A 303 -7.26 12.22 26.11
N ASP A 304 -8.16 13.11 26.50
CA ASP A 304 -9.60 12.93 26.31
C ASP A 304 -9.96 12.71 24.82
N GLY A 305 -10.84 11.74 24.57
CA GLY A 305 -11.31 11.41 23.22
C GLY A 305 -10.25 10.80 22.27
N ARG A 306 -9.08 10.39 22.79
CA ARG A 306 -7.99 9.81 22.00
C ARG A 306 -7.77 8.31 22.22
N ILE A 307 -8.74 7.63 22.83
CA ILE A 307 -8.76 6.17 22.93
C ILE A 307 -9.58 5.64 21.75
N LYS A 308 -9.03 4.68 21.00
CA LYS A 308 -9.73 4.00 19.91
C LYS A 308 -9.58 2.50 20.09
N ASP A 309 -10.71 1.81 20.20
CA ASP A 309 -10.77 0.37 20.37
C ASP A 309 -11.09 -0.31 19.03
N PHE A 310 -10.04 -0.70 18.31
CA PHE A 310 -10.20 -1.49 17.09
C PHE A 310 -10.24 -3.00 17.35
N ILE A 311 -10.13 -3.46 18.61
CA ILE A 311 -10.35 -4.87 18.93
C ILE A 311 -11.85 -5.14 18.94
N ALA A 312 -12.61 -4.32 19.68
CA ALA A 312 -14.07 -4.40 19.75
C ALA A 312 -14.75 -3.93 18.44
N THR A 313 -14.16 -2.94 17.76
CA THR A 313 -14.64 -2.48 16.44
C THR A 313 -13.52 -2.58 15.39
N PRO A 314 -13.25 -3.79 14.86
CA PRO A 314 -12.26 -3.97 13.82
C PRO A 314 -12.54 -3.06 12.64
N LYS A 315 -11.47 -2.54 12.05
CA LYS A 315 -11.61 -1.81 10.78
C LYS A 315 -12.06 -2.78 9.68
N LEU A 316 -12.59 -2.24 8.58
CA LEU A 316 -13.09 -3.01 7.43
C LEU A 316 -12.07 -4.01 6.85
N ASN A 317 -10.77 -3.75 7.05
CA ASN A 317 -9.65 -4.58 6.61
C ASN A 317 -9.24 -5.65 7.65
N GLY A 318 -10.02 -5.86 8.71
CA GLY A 318 -9.69 -6.78 9.80
C GLY A 318 -8.61 -6.27 10.75
N TYR A 319 -8.15 -5.01 10.63
CA TYR A 319 -7.16 -4.46 11.55
C TYR A 319 -7.73 -4.31 12.96
N GLN A 320 -7.03 -4.91 13.93
CA GLN A 320 -7.36 -4.89 15.35
C GLN A 320 -6.17 -4.37 16.16
N SER A 321 -6.41 -3.41 17.05
CA SER A 321 -5.43 -2.81 17.96
C SER A 321 -6.13 -1.82 18.91
N LEU A 322 -5.57 -1.60 20.10
CA LEU A 322 -5.96 -0.49 20.98
C LEU A 322 -5.02 0.69 20.75
N HIS A 323 -5.58 1.86 20.40
CA HIS A 323 -4.82 3.10 20.28
C HIS A 323 -5.15 4.01 21.44
N THR A 324 -4.12 4.57 22.08
CA THR A 324 -4.28 5.60 23.10
C THR A 324 -3.23 6.68 22.91
N THR A 325 -3.58 7.93 23.22
CA THR A 325 -2.63 9.03 23.35
C THR A 325 -2.57 9.43 24.81
N VAL A 326 -1.37 9.43 25.39
CA VAL A 326 -1.13 9.79 26.79
C VAL A 326 -0.14 10.95 26.87
N PHE A 327 -0.16 11.68 27.99
CA PHE A 327 0.86 12.66 28.31
C PHE A 327 2.05 11.95 28.95
N LEU A 328 3.12 11.79 28.18
CA LEU A 328 4.38 11.22 28.67
C LEU A 328 5.15 12.26 29.52
N PRO A 329 6.12 11.81 30.35
CA PRO A 329 6.87 12.66 31.26
C PRO A 329 7.68 13.77 30.57
#